data_AF-A0A5N7ZHI3-F1
#
_entry.id   AF-A0A5N7ZHI3-F1
#
_cell.length_a   1.000
_cell.length_b   1.000
_cell.length_c   1.000
_cell.angle_alpha   90.00
_cell.angle_beta   90.00
_cell.angle_gamma   90.00
#
_symmetry.space_group_name_H-M   'P 1'
#
loop_
_entity.id
_entity.type
_entity.pdbx_description
1 polymer ?
#
loop_
_entity_poly.entity_id
_entity_poly.type
_entity_poly.pdbx_seq_one_letter_code
_entity_poly.pdbx_strand_id
1 'polypeptide(L)' 'AVRDCEQRGCDLADLSLDELKAYHASIGDDVHDVLTLEGSVAARNHVGGTAPERVAEEARRVLAETAAG' A
#
# COMPACT_ATOMS: atom_id res chain seq x y z
N ALA A 1 14.67 2.21 9.94
CA ALA A 1 14.09 3.04 8.88
C ALA A 1 13.31 4.22 9.47
N VAL A 2 12.09 4.04 10.01
CA VAL A 2 11.23 5.17 10.48
C VAL A 2 11.95 6.19 11.38
N ARG A 3 12.60 5.75 12.47
CA ARG A 3 13.34 6.65 13.37
C ARG A 3 14.46 7.46 12.67
N ASP A 4 15.11 6.87 11.68
CA ASP A 4 16.18 7.55 10.90
C ASP A 4 15.58 8.58 9.95
N CYS A 5 14.47 8.24 9.27
CA CYS A 5 13.69 9.18 8.46
C CYS A 5 13.24 10.40 9.28
N GLU A 6 12.72 10.20 10.49
CA GLU A 6 12.34 11.29 11.39
C GLU A 6 13.51 12.21 11.76
N GLN A 7 14.69 11.64 12.02
CA GLN A 7 15.91 12.41 12.33
C GLN A 7 16.44 13.19 11.12
N ARG A 8 16.28 12.64 9.91
CA ARG A 8 16.67 13.25 8.64
C ARG A 8 15.64 14.24 8.11
N GLY A 9 14.41 14.22 8.63
CA GLY A 9 13.30 15.02 8.12
C GLY A 9 12.87 14.60 6.71
N CYS A 10 12.90 13.31 6.40
CA CYS A 10 12.49 12.75 5.11
C CYS A 10 11.42 11.67 5.28
N ASP A 11 10.74 11.31 4.20
CA ASP A 11 9.78 10.20 4.20
C ASP A 11 10.48 8.84 4.02
N LEU A 12 9.77 7.77 4.33
CA LEU A 12 10.28 6.40 4.13
C LEU A 12 10.51 6.09 2.64
N ALA A 13 9.72 6.71 1.76
CA ALA A 13 9.82 6.58 0.31
C ALA A 13 11.08 7.27 -0.27
N ASP A 14 11.69 8.21 0.48
CA ASP A 14 12.88 8.93 0.05
C ASP A 14 14.18 8.11 0.24
N LEU A 15 14.12 7.02 1.02
CA LEU A 15 15.27 6.13 1.22
C LEU A 15 15.50 5.27 -0.01
N SER A 16 16.73 5.22 -0.52
CA SER A 16 17.11 4.29 -1.58
C SER A 16 16.98 2.82 -1.16
N LEU A 17 16.90 1.91 -2.14
CA LEU A 17 16.89 0.47 -1.89
C LEU A 17 18.09 -0.01 -1.06
N ASP A 18 19.28 0.55 -1.31
CA ASP A 18 20.49 0.18 -0.56
C ASP A 18 20.42 0.64 0.91
N GLU A 19 19.90 1.85 1.16
CA GLU A 19 19.63 2.33 2.52
C GLU A 19 18.59 1.47 3.24
N LEU A 20 17.54 1.05 2.53
CA LEU A 20 16.53 0.15 3.09
C LEU A 20 17.11 -1.25 3.37
N LYS A 21 17.93 -1.81 2.47
CA LYS A 21 18.62 -3.09 2.66
C LYS A 21 19.60 -3.10 3.82
N ALA A 22 20.15 -1.95 4.19
CA ALA A 22 20.97 -1.81 5.40
C ALA A 22 20.19 -2.18 6.68
N TYR A 23 18.85 -2.07 6.67
CA TYR A 23 17.99 -2.51 7.77
C TYR A 23 17.64 -3.99 7.70
N HIS A 24 17.39 -4.52 6.50
CA HIS A 24 17.15 -5.95 6.30
C HIS A 24 17.40 -6.38 4.85
N ALA A 25 18.19 -7.45 4.66
CA ALA A 25 18.60 -7.91 3.34
C ALA A 25 17.44 -8.43 2.45
N SER A 26 16.29 -8.77 3.04
CA SER A 26 15.12 -9.23 2.27
C SER A 26 14.31 -8.12 1.62
N ILE A 27 14.64 -6.85 1.84
CA ILE A 27 13.92 -5.75 1.21
C ILE A 27 14.29 -5.74 -0.28
N GLY A 28 13.27 -5.93 -1.12
CA GLY A 28 13.37 -6.00 -2.56
C GLY A 28 13.22 -4.64 -3.24
N ASP A 29 13.48 -4.62 -4.54
CA ASP A 29 13.22 -3.49 -5.43
C ASP A 29 11.74 -3.09 -5.49
N ASP A 30 10.84 -4.04 -5.26
CA ASP A 30 9.39 -3.87 -5.12
C ASP A 30 8.96 -3.01 -3.92
N VAL A 31 9.87 -2.69 -2.98
CA VAL A 31 9.52 -1.90 -1.78
C VAL A 31 8.94 -0.52 -2.12
N HIS A 32 9.44 0.12 -3.18
CA HIS A 32 8.98 1.43 -3.59
C HIS A 32 7.58 1.41 -4.19
N ASP A 33 7.14 0.26 -4.70
CA ASP A 33 5.79 0.11 -5.24
C ASP A 33 4.74 0.25 -4.14
N VAL A 34 5.06 -0.13 -2.89
CA VAL A 34 4.12 -0.11 -1.75
C VAL A 34 4.32 1.07 -0.79
N LEU A 35 5.42 1.81 -0.92
CA LEU A 35 5.70 3.04 -0.16
C LEU A 35 5.09 4.30 -0.80
N THR A 36 4.02 4.13 -1.55
CA THR A 36 3.19 5.20 -2.11
C THR A 36 1.77 5.10 -1.54
N LEU A 37 0.99 6.17 -1.63
CA LEU A 37 -0.42 6.12 -1.21
C LEU A 37 -1.20 5.10 -2.05
N GLU A 38 -1.03 5.17 -3.37
CA GLU A 38 -1.68 4.30 -4.35
C GLU A 38 -1.26 2.85 -4.16
N GLY A 39 0.03 2.59 -3.99
CA GLY A 39 0.59 1.27 -3.74
C GLY A 39 0.10 0.65 -2.43
N SER A 40 0.07 1.45 -1.36
CA SER A 40 -0.45 1.01 -0.06
C SER A 40 -1.91 0.58 -0.15
N VAL A 41 -2.74 1.35 -0.86
CA VAL A 41 -4.17 1.03 -1.07
C VAL A 41 -4.32 -0.20 -1.97
N ALA A 42 -3.59 -0.27 -3.09
CA ALA A 42 -3.65 -1.37 -4.04
C ALA A 42 -3.19 -2.72 -3.44
N ALA A 43 -2.21 -2.71 -2.53
CA ALA A 43 -1.72 -3.92 -1.88
C ALA A 43 -2.76 -4.61 -0.97
N ARG A 44 -3.83 -3.90 -0.56
CA ARG A 44 -4.93 -4.47 0.23
C ARG A 44 -5.97 -5.15 -0.67
N ASN A 45 -5.53 -6.11 -1.49
CA ASN A 45 -6.36 -6.78 -2.50
C ASN A 45 -6.90 -8.17 -2.07
N HIS A 46 -7.21 -8.33 -0.79
CA HIS A 46 -7.95 -9.48 -0.29
C HIS A 46 -9.46 -9.17 -0.27
N VAL A 47 -10.29 -10.19 -0.06
CA VAL A 47 -11.75 -10.01 0.09
C VAL A 47 -12.04 -9.02 1.21
N GLY A 48 -12.84 -7.99 0.93
CA GLY A 48 -13.13 -6.88 1.84
C GLY A 48 -12.01 -5.83 1.99
N GLY A 49 -10.93 -5.94 1.22
CA GLY A 49 -9.83 -5.00 1.23
C GLY A 49 -10.12 -3.68 0.50
N THR A 50 -9.19 -2.73 0.60
CA THR A 50 -9.34 -1.36 0.07
C THR A 50 -8.79 -1.18 -1.34
N ALA A 51 -8.28 -2.24 -1.99
CA ALA A 51 -7.84 -2.13 -3.38
C ALA A 51 -8.99 -1.64 -4.28
N PRO A 52 -8.72 -0.78 -5.29
CA PRO A 52 -9.77 -0.18 -6.12
C PRO A 52 -10.72 -1.21 -6.75
N GLU A 53 -10.20 -2.36 -7.17
CA GLU A 53 -11.02 -3.46 -7.72
C GLU A 53 -11.94 -4.08 -6.67
N ARG A 54 -11.49 -4.24 -5.42
CA ARG A 54 -12.32 -4.74 -4.30
C ARG A 54 -13.43 -3.77 -3.95
N VAL A 55 -13.11 -2.48 -3.89
CA VAL A 55 -14.11 -1.44 -3.66
C VAL A 55 -15.16 -1.43 -4.79
N ALA A 56 -14.73 -1.57 -6.04
CA ALA A 56 -15.65 -1.65 -7.18
C ALA A 56 -16.52 -2.91 -7.18
N GLU A 57 -15.97 -4.06 -6.78
CA GLU A 57 -16.71 -5.31 -6.57
C GLU A 57 -17.77 -5.15 -5.49
N GLU A 58 -17.40 -4.65 -4.30
CA GLU A 58 -18.33 -4.45 -3.19
C GLU A 58 -19.40 -3.39 -3.51
N ALA A 59 -19.03 -2.30 -4.19
CA ALA A 59 -19.99 -1.30 -4.65
C ALA A 59 -21.04 -1.91 -5.58
N ARG A 60 -20.63 -2.75 -6.55
CA ARG A 60 -21.57 -3.45 -7.45
C ARG A 60 -22.49 -4.39 -6.68
N ARG A 61 -21.97 -5.14 -5.71
CA ARG A 61 -22.77 -6.04 -4.86
C ARG A 61 -23.85 -5.27 -4.11
N VAL A 62 -23.46 -4.22 -3.39
CA VAL A 62 -24.39 -3.40 -2.60
C VAL A 62 -25.43 -2.72 -3.47
N LEU A 63 -25.03 -2.17 -4.62
CA LEU A 63 -25.98 -1.57 -5.57
C LEU A 63 -27.02 -2.58 -6.06
N ALA A 64 -26.60 -3.79 -6.41
CA ALA A 64 -27.52 -4.86 -6.84
C ALA A 64 -28.47 -5.30 -5.73
N GLU A 65 -27.99 -5.43 -4.48
CA GLU A 65 -28.81 -5.75 -3.31
C GLU A 65 -29.88 -4.66 -3.07
N THR A 66 -29.49 -3.38 -3.14
CA THR A 66 -30.42 -2.26 -2.93
C THR A 66 -31.44 -2.07 -4.05
N ALA A 67 -31.14 -2.50 -5.28
CA ALA A 67 -32.07 -2.40 -6.40
C ALA A 67 -33.14 -3.51 -6.39
N ALA A 68 -32.94 -4.57 -5.62
CA ALA A 68 -33.83 -5.74 -5.56
C ALA A 68 -34.87 -5.68 -4.42
N GLY A 69 -34.78 -4.69 -3.54
CA GLY A 69 -35.71 -4.46 -2.42
C GLY A 69 -36.54 -3.20 -2.61
#